data_AF-A0A074XVL2-F1
#
_entry.id   AF-A0A074XVL2-F1
#
_cell.length_a   1.000
_cell.length_b   1.000
_cell.length_c   1.000
_cell.angle_alpha   90.00
_cell.angle_beta   90.00
_cell.angle_gamma   90.00
#
_symmetry.space_group_name_H-M   'P 1'
#
loop_
_entity.id
_entity.type
_entity.pdbx_description
1 polymer ?
#
loop_
_entity_poly.entity_id
_entity_poly.type
_entity_poly.pdbx_seq_one_letter_code
_entity_poly.pdbx_strand_id
1 'polypeptide(L)' 'MQRVVSFYERLPRGPAPEHKPSGLLQRYQHRYFNGKNPSAMPLVHVIGTMILLGYAQNYYFHLRHHKNNAH' A
#
# COMPACT_ATOMS: atom_id res chain seq x y z
N MET A 1 -22.82 -15.37 40.38
CA MET A 1 -22.68 -13.99 39.88
C MET A 1 -21.75 -13.85 38.67
N GLN A 2 -20.56 -14.47 38.64
CA GLN A 2 -19.59 -14.35 37.51
C GLN A 2 -20.12 -14.74 36.11
N ARG A 3 -20.96 -15.79 35.99
CA ARG A 3 -21.55 -16.21 34.71
C ARG A 3 -22.45 -15.14 34.07
N VAL A 4 -23.14 -14.35 34.88
CA VAL A 4 -24.09 -13.33 34.40
C VAL A 4 -23.34 -12.14 33.81
N VAL A 5 -22.22 -11.74 34.43
CA VAL A 5 -21.32 -10.70 33.91
C VAL A 5 -20.73 -11.11 32.56
N SER A 6 -20.23 -12.35 32.45
CA SER A 6 -19.66 -12.88 31.21
C SER A 6 -20.67 -12.98 30.05
N PHE A 7 -21.97 -13.06 30.35
CA PHE A 7 -23.04 -13.11 29.36
C PHE A 7 -23.25 -11.74 28.70
N TYR A 8 -23.26 -10.66 29.49
CA TYR A 8 -23.39 -9.29 28.97
C TYR A 8 -22.11 -8.77 28.30
N GLU A 9 -20.92 -9.25 28.71
CA GLU A 9 -19.67 -8.92 28.02
C GLU A 9 -19.59 -9.51 26.62
N ARG A 10 -20.18 -10.70 26.43
CA ARG A 10 -20.20 -11.45 25.16
C ARG A 10 -21.39 -11.13 24.29
N LEU A 11 -22.29 -10.25 24.71
CA LEU A 11 -23.35 -9.77 23.82
C LEU A 11 -22.67 -9.17 22.58
N PRO A 12 -23.01 -9.62 21.36
CA PRO A 12 -22.37 -9.15 20.15
C PRO A 12 -22.62 -7.65 20.03
N ARG A 13 -21.62 -6.88 20.41
CA ARG A 13 -21.52 -5.47 20.05
C ARG A 13 -21.45 -5.47 18.53
N GLY A 14 -22.26 -4.65 17.87
CA GLY A 14 -22.34 -4.59 16.42
C GLY A 14 -20.96 -4.51 15.74
N PRO A 15 -20.88 -4.74 14.42
CA PRO A 15 -19.61 -4.81 13.71
C PRO A 15 -18.68 -3.65 14.10
N ALA A 16 -17.42 -3.97 14.40
CA ALA A 16 -16.44 -2.99 14.82
C ALA A 16 -16.39 -1.85 13.79
N PRO A 17 -16.36 -0.57 14.24
CA PRO A 17 -16.34 0.56 13.33
C PRO A 17 -15.14 0.46 12.38
N GLU A 18 -15.36 0.85 11.11
CA GLU A 18 -14.32 0.84 10.09
C GLU A 18 -13.06 1.54 10.61
N HIS A 19 -11.92 0.86 10.51
CA HIS A 19 -10.63 1.42 10.91
C HIS A 19 -10.33 2.65 10.07
N LYS A 20 -10.47 3.84 10.68
CA LYS A 20 -10.05 5.10 10.08
C LYS A 20 -8.51 5.06 9.97
N PRO A 21 -7.94 5.06 8.76
CA PRO A 21 -6.51 4.96 8.60
C PRO A 21 -5.82 6.19 9.19
N SER A 22 -4.88 5.97 10.11
CA SER A 22 -4.01 7.01 10.68
C SER A 22 -2.61 6.91 10.04
N GLY A 23 -2.12 8.02 9.48
CA GLY A 23 -0.85 8.05 8.76
C GLY A 23 -0.93 7.71 7.27
N LEU A 24 0.15 8.03 6.55
CA LEU A 24 0.21 7.96 5.08
C LEU A 24 0.13 6.52 4.54
N LEU A 25 0.89 5.60 5.16
CA LEU A 25 0.90 4.19 4.75
C LEU A 25 -0.47 3.53 4.97
N GLN A 26 -1.12 3.78 6.11
CA GLN A 26 -2.44 3.23 6.39
C GLN A 26 -3.48 3.79 5.41
N ARG A 27 -3.37 5.06 5.00
CA ARG A 27 -4.26 5.64 3.97
C ARG A 27 -4.09 4.95 2.62
N TYR A 28 -2.85 4.67 2.21
CA TYR A 28 -2.58 3.91 0.99
C TYR A 28 -3.14 2.49 1.08
N GLN A 29 -2.87 1.80 2.20
CA GLN A 29 -3.39 0.45 2.43
C GLN A 29 -4.92 0.40 2.42
N HIS A 30 -5.58 1.33 3.10
CA HIS A 30 -7.03 1.44 3.10
C HIS A 30 -7.60 1.74 1.70
N ARG A 31 -6.90 2.55 0.89
CA ARG A 31 -7.35 2.89 -0.46
C ARG A 31 -7.27 1.72 -1.44
N TYR A 32 -6.25 0.87 -1.33
CA TYR A 32 -5.98 -0.14 -2.37
C TYR A 32 -6.13 -1.60 -1.93
N PHE A 33 -5.99 -1.91 -0.65
CA PHE A 33 -6.00 -3.29 -0.14
C PHE A 33 -7.23 -3.64 0.70
N ASN A 34 -7.56 -2.79 1.69
CA ASN A 34 -8.54 -3.14 2.73
C ASN A 34 -9.89 -2.41 2.59
N GLY A 35 -10.07 -1.60 1.54
CA GLY A 35 -11.29 -0.84 1.31
C GLY A 35 -12.40 -1.66 0.63
N LYS A 36 -13.56 -1.02 0.40
CA LYS A 36 -14.72 -1.61 -0.29
C LYS A 36 -14.44 -2.19 -1.69
N ASN A 37 -13.38 -1.72 -2.36
CA ASN A 37 -12.96 -2.16 -3.70
C ASN A 37 -11.46 -2.47 -3.69
N PRO A 38 -11.05 -3.70 -3.33
CA PRO A 38 -9.66 -4.11 -3.48
C PRO A 38 -9.25 -3.98 -4.96
N SER A 39 -8.11 -3.33 -5.21
CA SER A 39 -7.67 -2.99 -6.57
C SER A 39 -6.29 -3.58 -6.85
N ALA A 40 -6.04 -3.99 -8.09
CA ALA A 40 -4.72 -4.40 -8.56
C ALA A 40 -3.74 -3.22 -8.75
N MET A 41 -4.17 -1.99 -8.47
CA MET A 41 -3.35 -0.79 -8.57
C MET A 41 -1.99 -0.90 -7.87
N PRO A 42 -1.82 -1.47 -6.65
CA PRO A 42 -0.50 -1.59 -6.03
C PRO A 42 0.51 -2.34 -6.89
N LEU A 43 0.09 -3.37 -7.62
CA LEU A 43 0.95 -4.09 -8.56
C LEU A 43 1.41 -3.16 -9.70
N VAL A 44 0.48 -2.37 -10.25
CA VAL A 44 0.79 -1.37 -11.28
C VAL A 44 1.77 -0.32 -10.77
N HIS A 45 1.61 0.15 -9.52
CA HIS A 45 2.55 1.10 -8.92
C HIS A 45 3.95 0.49 -8.83
N VAL A 46 4.07 -0.75 -8.34
CA VAL A 46 5.37 -1.45 -8.23
C VAL A 46 6.03 -1.62 -9.60
N ILE A 47 5.28 -2.08 -10.61
CA ILE A 47 5.80 -2.24 -11.98
C ILE A 47 6.24 -0.88 -12.55
N GLY A 48 5.42 0.15 -12.39
CA GLY A 48 5.75 1.51 -12.83
C GLY A 48 7.00 2.06 -12.16
N THR A 49 7.14 1.85 -10.85
CA THR A 49 8.34 2.22 -10.09
C THR A 49 9.57 1.48 -10.60
N MET A 50 9.47 0.16 -10.86
CA MET A 50 10.59 -0.63 -11.38
C MET A 50 11.05 -0.12 -12.76
N ILE A 51 10.12 0.18 -13.67
CA ILE A 51 10.43 0.71 -15.00
C ILE A 51 11.12 2.07 -14.89
N LEU A 52 10.58 2.98 -14.08
CA LEU A 52 11.16 4.32 -13.90
C LEU A 52 12.56 4.25 -13.30
N LEU A 53 12.75 3.44 -12.25
CA LEU A 53 14.07 3.26 -11.63
C LEU A 53 15.06 2.60 -12.60
N GLY A 54 14.64 1.57 -13.33
CA GLY A 54 15.47 0.92 -14.33
C GLY A 54 15.89 1.87 -15.46
N TYR A 55 14.97 2.70 -15.94
CA TYR A 55 15.30 3.73 -16.92
C TYR A 55 16.26 4.78 -16.36
N ALA A 56 16.03 5.26 -15.14
CA ALA A 56 16.92 6.23 -14.49
C ALA A 56 18.33 5.66 -14.31
N GLN A 57 18.46 4.39 -13.90
CA GLN A 57 19.75 3.70 -13.81
C GLN A 57 20.42 3.58 -15.18
N ASN A 58 19.69 3.08 -16.18
CA ASN A 58 20.22 2.96 -17.54
C ASN A 58 20.67 4.31 -18.09
N TYR A 59 19.89 5.36 -17.84
CA TYR A 59 20.25 6.71 -18.23
C TYR A 59 21.53 7.19 -17.55
N TYR A 60 21.62 7.03 -16.23
CA TYR A 60 22.75 7.50 -15.45
C TYR A 60 24.05 6.76 -15.79
N PHE A 61 24.01 5.43 -15.91
CA PHE A 61 25.20 4.59 -16.08
C PHE A 61 25.60 4.34 -17.53
N HIS A 62 24.66 4.34 -18.46
CA HIS A 62 24.94 4.04 -19.87
C HIS A 62 24.68 5.27 -20.75
N LEU A 63 23.41 5.67 -20.91
CA LEU A 63 23.02 6.60 -21.98
C LEU A 63 23.63 8.01 -21.82
N ARG A 64 23.90 8.47 -20.61
CA ARG A 64 24.51 9.79 -20.37
C ARG A 64 25.94 9.90 -20.95
N HIS A 65 26.67 8.79 -21.03
CA HIS A 65 28.06 8.80 -21.48
C HIS A 65 28.20 8.70 -23.01
N HIS A 66 27.16 8.25 -23.71
CA HIS A 66 27.16 8.14 -25.18
C HIS A 66 27.08 9.49 -25.92
N LYS A 67 26.69 10.59 -25.26
CA LYS A 67 26.60 11.90 -25.91
C LYS A 67 27.91 12.71 -25.85
N ASN A 68 28.80 12.42 -24.89
CA ASN A 68 29.96 13.27 -24.59
C ASN A 68 31.33 12.61 -24.90
N ASN A 69 31.35 11.36 -25.37
CA ASN A 69 32.57 10.69 -25.83
C ASN A 69 32.31 10.11 -27.22
N ALA A 70 33.21 10.37 -28.16
CA ALA A 70 33.23 9.66 -29.44
C ALA A 70 33.63 8.19 -29.16
N HIS A 71 32.90 7.27 -29.79
CA HIS A 71 33.18 5.84 -29.77
C HIS A 71 34.59 5.50 -30.26
#